data_AF-A0A9N9PI71-F1
#
_entry.id   AF-A0A9N9PI71-F1
#
_cell.length_a   1.000
_cell.length_b   1.000
_cell.length_c   1.000
_cell.angle_alpha   90.00
_cell.angle_beta   90.00
_cell.angle_gamma   90.00
#
_symmetry.space_group_name_H-M   'P 1'
#
loop_
_entity.id
_entity.type
_entity.pdbx_description
1 polymer ?
#
loop_
_entity_poly.entity_id
_entity_poly.type
_entity_poly.pdbx_seq_one_letter_code
_entity_poly.pdbx_strand_id
1 'polypeptide(L)' 'MQIYGLVFIAKNRPNPVPLQNVSVEANIVDMIAETTVCQTYKNVEKDAIEAIYKFPLHEAAA' A
#
# COMPACT_ATOMS: atom_id res chain seq x y z
N MET A 1 -16.23 -5.65 4.22
CA MET A 1 -14.76 -5.61 4.25
C MET A 1 -14.28 -4.82 3.05
N GLN A 2 -13.57 -3.71 3.26
CA GLN A 2 -12.99 -2.93 2.18
C GLN A 2 -11.56 -3.44 1.93
N ILE A 3 -11.21 -3.66 0.66
CA ILE A 3 -9.88 -4.10 0.25
C ILE A 3 -9.01 -2.85 0.05
N TYR A 4 -7.81 -2.86 0.62
CA TYR A 4 -6.79 -1.83 0.45
C TYR A 4 -5.53 -2.45 -0.19
N GLY A 5 -4.74 -1.62 -0.84
CA GLY A 5 -3.55 -2.03 -1.60
C GLY A 5 -3.77 -1.93 -3.11
N LEU A 6 -2.97 -2.67 -3.87
CA LEU A 6 -3.07 -2.73 -5.32
C LEU A 6 -4.09 -3.79 -5.73
N VAL A 7 -5.03 -3.43 -6.60
CA VAL A 7 -6.08 -4.32 -7.09
C VAL A 7 -6.25 -4.19 -8.59
N PHE A 8 -6.73 -5.23 -9.26
CA PHE A 8 -7.22 -5.16 -10.63
C PHE A 8 -8.65 -5.67 -10.71
N ILE A 9 -9.40 -5.23 -11.71
CA ILE A 9 -10.80 -5.62 -11.87
C ILE A 9 -10.91 -6.75 -12.89
N ALA A 10 -11.28 -7.95 -12.43
CA ALA A 10 -11.58 -9.09 -13.30
C ALA A 10 -13.03 -9.52 -13.09
N LYS A 11 -13.81 -9.62 -14.17
CA LYS A 11 -15.24 -10.01 -14.12
C LYS A 11 -16.04 -9.18 -13.11
N ASN A 12 -15.79 -7.86 -13.08
CA ASN A 12 -16.44 -6.91 -12.17
C ASN A 12 -16.18 -7.19 -10.67
N ARG A 13 -15.07 -7.85 -10.34
CA ARG A 13 -14.63 -8.11 -8.97
C ARG A 13 -13.20 -7.58 -8.77
N PRO A 14 -12.91 -6.95 -7.63
CA PRO A 14 -11.55 -6.57 -7.27
C PRO A 14 -10.74 -7.81 -6.89
N ASN A 15 -9.57 -7.95 -7.50
CA ASN A 15 -8.60 -9.00 -7.21
C ASN A 15 -7.29 -8.34 -6.75
N PRO A 16 -6.67 -8.82 -5.66
CA PRO A 16 -5.43 -8.23 -5.16
C PRO A 16 -4.27 -8.50 -6.14
N VAL A 17 -3.44 -7.49 -6.35
CA VAL A 17 -2.17 -7.61 -7.07
C VAL A 17 -1.08 -7.99 -6.05
N PRO A 18 -0.39 -9.13 -6.22
CA PRO A 18 0.65 -9.55 -5.28
C PRO A 18 1.85 -8.60 -5.34
N LEU A 19 2.25 -8.10 -4.18
CA LEU A 19 3.49 -7.34 -4.04
C LEU A 19 4.69 -8.28 -4.14
N GLN A 20 5.72 -7.83 -4.85
CA GLN A 20 6.99 -8.55 -4.96
C GLN A 20 7.86 -8.34 -3.73
N ASN A 21 7.76 -7.15 -3.12
CA ASN A 21 8.48 -6.81 -1.90
C ASN A 21 7.73 -5.72 -1.12
N VAL A 22 7.94 -5.72 0.18
CA VAL A 22 7.52 -4.66 1.09
C VAL A 22 8.70 -4.38 2.02
N SER A 23 9.15 -3.13 2.06
CA SER A 23 10.15 -2.67 3.01
C SER A 23 9.61 -1.47 3.78
N VAL A 24 10.01 -1.39 5.05
CA VAL A 24 9.70 -0.28 5.93
C VAL A 24 11.02 0.23 6.50
N GLU A 25 11.26 1.51 6.34
CA GLU A 25 12.33 2.22 7.00
C GLU A 25 11.70 3.12 8.05
N ALA A 26 12.21 3.05 9.29
CA ALA A 26 11.75 3.88 10.38
C ALA A 26 12.96 4.53 11.05
N ASN A 27 13.07 5.85 10.95
CA ASN A 27 14.07 6.63 11.64
C ASN A 27 13.43 7.27 12.88
N ILE A 28 13.91 6.88 14.05
CA ILE A 28 13.45 7.42 15.34
C ILE A 28 14.52 8.37 15.87
N VAL A 29 14.16 9.64 16.02
CA VAL A 29 15.02 10.68 16.59
C VAL A 29 14.27 11.35 17.74
N ASP A 30 14.79 11.20 18.96
CA ASP A 30 14.13 11.61 20.21
C ASP A 30 12.69 11.09 20.34
N MET A 31 11.71 11.94 20.04
CA MET A 31 10.28 11.66 20.12
C MET A 31 9.57 11.63 18.75
N ILE A 32 10.32 11.72 17.64
CA ILE A 32 9.80 11.75 16.28
C ILE A 32 10.15 10.44 15.57
N ALA A 33 9.17 9.84 14.89
CA ALA A 33 9.36 8.71 14.02
C ALA A 33 9.06 9.10 12.57
N GLU A 34 10.09 9.17 11.73
CA GLU A 34 9.94 9.25 10.28
C GLU A 34 9.80 7.83 9.74
N THR A 35 8.72 7.55 9.02
CA THR A 35 8.48 6.22 8.45
C THR A 35 8.30 6.30 6.95
N THR A 36 9.12 5.55 6.22
CA THR A 36 9.01 5.36 4.78
C THR A 36 8.59 3.91 4.49
N VAL A 37 7.46 3.74 3.80
CA VAL A 37 6.98 2.43 3.34
C VAL A 37 7.19 2.33 1.83
N CYS A 38 7.95 1.34 1.39
CA CYS A 38 8.15 1.04 -0.03
C CYS A 38 7.50 -0.30 -0.39
N GLN A 39 6.64 -0.27 -1.41
CA GLN A 39 5.96 -1.46 -1.92
C GLN A 39 6.34 -1.65 -3.38
N THR A 40 7.00 -2.76 -3.68
CA THR A 40 7.41 -3.10 -5.04
C THR A 40 6.39 -4.03 -5.67
N TYR A 41 5.95 -3.72 -6.87
CA TYR A 41 5.06 -4.57 -7.66
C TYR A 41 5.50 -4.56 -9.13
N LYS A 42 5.05 -5.56 -9.88
CA LYS A 42 5.16 -5.60 -11.32
C LYS A 42 3.76 -5.77 -11.90
N ASN A 43 3.32 -4.85 -12.75
CA ASN A 43 2.07 -5.05 -13.47
C ASN A 43 2.27 -6.16 -14.52
N VAL A 44 1.75 -7.35 -14.21
CA VAL A 44 1.69 -8.50 -15.12
C VAL A 44 0.26 -8.77 -15.59
N GLU A 45 -0.70 -7.98 -15.10
CA GLU A 45 -2.10 -8.09 -15.44
C GLU A 45 -2.36 -7.49 -16.82
N LYS A 46 -3.39 -7.99 -17.49
CA LYS A 46 -3.82 -7.46 -18.80
C LYS A 46 -4.61 -6.15 -18.64
N ASP A 47 -5.27 -6.01 -17.50
CA ASP A 47 -6.16 -4.90 -17.18
C ASP A 47 -5.44 -3.86 -16.31
N ALA A 48 -6.01 -2.65 -16.25
CA ALA A 48 -5.49 -1.60 -15.40
C ALA A 48 -5.57 -2.00 -13.91
N ILE A 49 -4.56 -1.59 -13.15
CA ILE A 49 -4.53 -1.75 -11.70
C ILE A 49 -4.92 -0.43 -11.02
N GLU A 50 -5.54 -0.53 -9.85
CA GLU A 50 -5.91 0.57 -8.98
C GLU A 50 -5.17 0.46 -7.65
N ALA A 51 -4.76 1.61 -7.10
CA ALA A 51 -4.11 1.68 -5.81
C ALA A 51 -5.04 2.31 -4.78
N ILE A 52 -5.45 1.55 -3.78
CA ILE A 52 -6.40 1.97 -2.76
C ILE A 52 -5.67 2.05 -1.42
N TYR A 53 -5.20 3.24 -1.05
CA TYR A 53 -4.53 3.46 0.23
C TYR A 53 -5.45 4.16 1.22
N LYS A 54 -5.45 3.65 2.45
CA LYS A 54 -5.95 4.36 3.62
C LYS A 54 -4.77 4.55 4.55
N PHE A 55 -4.38 5.79 4.77
CA PHE A 55 -3.42 6.14 5.80
C PHE A 55 -4.19 6.37 7.10
N PRO A 56 -4.14 5.44 8.07
CA PRO A 56 -4.59 5.76 9.41
C PRO A 56 -3.58 6.75 9.99
N LEU A 57 -3.80 8.04 9.77
CA LEU A 57 -3.18 9.05 10.60
C LEU A 57 -3.71 8.80 12.00
N HIS A 58 -2.85 8.35 12.91
CA HIS A 58 -3.15 8.49 14.32
C HIS A 58 -3.35 9.99 14.56
N GLU A 59 -4.31 10.40 15.40
CA GLU A 59 -4.53 11.84 15.67
C GLU A 59 -3.26 12.58 16.15
N ALA A 60 -2.27 11.84 16.66
CA ALA A 60 -0.98 12.35 17.12
C ALA A 60 0.13 12.33 16.05
N ALA A 61 -0.14 11.82 14.85
CA ALA A 61 0.80 11.86 13.73
C ALA A 61 0.66 13.21 13.01
N ALA A 62 1.65 14.08 13.16
CA ALA A 62 1.73 15.41 12.53
C ALA A 62 3.18 15.74 12.16
#